data_AF-A0A1Z2L621-F1
#
_entry.id   AF-A0A1Z2L621-F1
#
_cell.length_a   1.000
_cell.length_b   1.000
_cell.length_c   1.000
_cell.angle_alpha   90.00
_cell.angle_beta   90.00
_cell.angle_gamma   90.00
#
_symmetry.space_group_name_H-M   'P 1'
#
loop_
_entity.id
_entity.type
_entity.pdbx_description
1 polymer ?
#
loop_
_entity_poly.entity_id
_entity_poly.type
_entity_poly.pdbx_seq_one_letter_code
_entity_poly.pdbx_strand_id
1 'polypeptide(L)'
;MDAYADRLRSLPQSRLSRGAAAEALALARELAAWTQRLEEPGAGSPREMPDAGMFAVADQVAVAGHDLAEALALAAGGAGALPEGVGVAEAVARVEEAGRRSGVV
;
A
#
# COMPACT_ATOMS: atom_id res chain seq x y z
N MET A 1 -5.96 -5.60 -3.62
CA MET A 1 -4.57 -5.67 -3.14
C MET A 1 -3.94 -7.00 -3.53
N ASP A 2 -4.57 -8.13 -3.19
CA ASP A 2 -4.04 -9.48 -3.48
C ASP A 2 -3.67 -9.72 -4.95
N ALA A 3 -4.54 -9.36 -5.88
CA ALA A 3 -4.26 -9.54 -7.31
C ALA A 3 -3.01 -8.77 -7.80
N TYR A 4 -2.63 -7.68 -7.14
CA TYR A 4 -1.39 -6.97 -7.46
C TYR A 4 -0.19 -7.65 -6.78
N ALA A 5 -0.31 -8.02 -5.50
CA ALA A 5 0.71 -8.77 -4.77
C ALA A 5 1.03 -10.12 -5.43
N ASP A 6 0.04 -10.87 -5.87
CA ASP A 6 0.22 -12.16 -6.56
C ASP A 6 0.96 -12.00 -7.88
N ARG A 7 0.65 -10.94 -8.63
CA ARG A 7 1.40 -10.64 -9.85
C ARG A 7 2.84 -10.25 -9.56
N LEU A 8 3.11 -9.49 -8.50
CA LEU A 8 4.48 -9.22 -8.04
C LEU A 8 5.24 -10.52 -7.69
N ARG A 9 4.60 -11.47 -6.99
CA ARG A 9 5.19 -12.78 -6.66
C ARG A 9 5.52 -13.61 -7.90
N SER A 10 4.79 -13.42 -8.99
CA SER A 10 5.04 -14.10 -10.26
C SER A 10 6.17 -13.48 -11.09
N LEU A 11 6.66 -12.29 -10.75
CA LEU A 11 7.69 -11.61 -11.54
C LEU A 11 9.05 -12.31 -11.43
N PRO A 12 9.81 -12.40 -12.53
CA PRO A 12 11.22 -12.79 -12.48
C PRO A 12 12.01 -11.81 -11.60
N GLN A 13 13.01 -12.30 -10.87
CA GLN A 13 13.91 -11.46 -10.05
C GLN A 13 14.47 -10.26 -10.84
N SER A 14 14.85 -10.46 -12.11
CA SER A 14 15.39 -9.38 -12.94
C SER A 14 14.42 -8.22 -13.19
N ARG A 15 13.10 -8.48 -13.14
CA ARG A 15 12.06 -7.44 -13.20
C ARG A 15 11.95 -6.73 -11.86
N LEU A 16 11.92 -7.48 -10.76
CA LEU A 16 11.92 -6.93 -9.40
C LEU A 16 13.11 -6.01 -9.17
N SER A 17 14.32 -6.42 -9.59
CA SER A 17 15.56 -5.68 -9.42
C SER A 17 15.65 -4.42 -10.29
N ARG A 18 14.89 -4.35 -11.39
CA ARG A 18 14.87 -3.18 -12.30
C ARG A 18 13.88 -2.10 -11.89
N GLY A 19 13.27 -2.21 -10.71
CA GLY A 19 12.46 -1.14 -10.13
C GLY A 19 11.08 -1.57 -9.64
N ALA A 20 10.55 -2.72 -10.08
CA ALA A 20 9.22 -3.16 -9.64
C ALA A 20 9.15 -3.37 -8.12
N ALA A 21 10.24 -3.83 -7.49
CA ALA A 21 10.28 -3.93 -6.03
C ALA A 21 10.27 -2.57 -5.33
N ALA A 22 10.95 -1.56 -5.89
CA ALA A 22 10.98 -0.22 -5.33
C ALA A 22 9.61 0.48 -5.43
N GLU A 23 8.94 0.36 -6.57
CA GLU A 23 7.58 0.88 -6.77
C GLU A 23 6.57 0.19 -5.84
N ALA A 24 6.68 -1.13 -5.67
CA ALA A 24 5.85 -1.88 -4.72
C ALA A 24 6.10 -1.46 -3.26
N LEU A 25 7.35 -1.29 -2.85
CA LEU A 25 7.68 -0.82 -1.49
C LEU A 25 7.17 0.61 -1.25
N ALA A 26 7.28 1.50 -2.25
CA ALA A 26 6.75 2.85 -2.18
C ALA A 26 5.23 2.85 -1.95
N LEU A 27 4.51 1.99 -2.69
CA LEU A 27 3.07 1.79 -2.47
C LEU A 27 2.80 1.26 -1.05
N ALA A 28 3.51 0.23 -0.58
CA ALA A 28 3.30 -0.34 0.74
C ALA A 28 3.49 0.70 1.86
N ARG A 29 4.54 1.53 1.76
CA ARG A 29 4.80 2.64 2.69
C ARG A 29 3.69 3.67 2.68
N GLU A 30 3.19 4.02 1.50
CA GLU A 30 2.08 4.97 1.39
C GLU A 30 0.80 4.43 2.05
N LEU A 31 0.41 3.19 1.75
CA LEU A 31 -0.77 2.56 2.34
C LEU A 31 -0.66 2.48 3.86
N ALA A 32 0.49 2.06 4.38
CA ALA A 32 0.74 2.01 5.83
C ALA A 32 0.72 3.40 6.49
N ALA A 33 1.15 4.45 5.78
CA ALA A 33 1.05 5.82 6.28
C ALA A 33 -0.41 6.31 6.32
N TRP A 34 -1.25 5.86 5.38
CA TRP A 34 -2.69 6.18 5.38
C TRP A 34 -3.39 5.47 6.53
N THR A 35 -3.09 4.18 6.77
CA THR A 35 -3.62 3.43 7.92
C THR A 35 -3.30 4.14 9.24
N GLN A 36 -2.04 4.53 9.46
CA GLN A 36 -1.64 5.24 10.67
C GLN A 36 -2.41 6.55 10.87
N ARG A 37 -2.69 7.30 9.80
CA ARG A 37 -3.49 8.55 9.90
C ARG A 37 -4.96 8.30 10.25
N LEU A 38 -5.51 7.16 9.85
CA LEU A 38 -6.86 6.76 10.19
C LEU A 38 -6.96 6.27 11.64
N GLU A 39 -6.00 5.45 12.07
CA GLU A 39 -6.01 4.82 13.39
C GLU A 39 -5.53 5.75 14.52
N GLU A 40 -4.60 6.66 14.21
CA GLU A 40 -4.02 7.59 15.18
C GLU A 40 -4.18 9.06 14.70
N PRO A 41 -5.41 9.61 14.58
CA PRO A 41 -5.60 10.98 14.15
C PRO A 41 -4.86 11.98 15.06
N GLY A 42 -4.04 12.85 14.46
CA GLY A 42 -3.26 13.84 15.20
C GLY A 42 -1.93 13.33 15.75
N ALA A 43 -1.60 12.04 15.56
CA ALA A 43 -0.21 11.61 15.61
C ALA A 43 0.61 12.40 14.58
N GLY A 44 1.89 12.64 14.89
CA GLY A 44 2.79 13.39 14.02
C GLY A 44 3.11 12.67 12.70
N SER A 45 4.36 12.77 12.24
CA SER A 45 4.77 12.08 11.01
C SER A 45 4.59 10.56 11.14
N PRO A 46 3.94 9.88 10.16
CA PRO A 46 3.78 8.43 10.17
C PRO A 46 5.12 7.70 10.27
N ARG A 47 5.12 6.57 10.96
CA ARG A 47 6.29 5.68 11.03
C ARG A 47 6.53 5.06 9.66
N GLU A 48 7.79 5.02 9.25
CA GLU A 48 8.18 4.47 7.95
C GLU A 48 8.27 2.94 8.00
N MET A 49 7.56 2.25 7.10
CA MET A 49 7.68 0.80 6.93
C MET A 49 9.09 0.47 6.41
N PRO A 50 9.85 -0.45 7.05
CA PRO A 50 11.20 -0.79 6.63
C PRO A 50 11.23 -1.46 5.25
N ASP A 51 12.36 -1.39 4.55
CA ASP A 51 12.60 -2.26 3.39
C ASP A 51 12.98 -3.67 3.90
N ALA A 52 12.13 -4.65 3.64
CA ALA A 52 12.36 -6.04 4.04
C ALA A 52 13.03 -6.89 2.94
N GLY A 53 13.44 -6.26 1.83
CA GLY A 53 14.04 -6.89 0.67
C GLY A 53 13.05 -7.17 -0.45
N MET A 54 13.58 -7.26 -1.67
CA MET A 54 12.79 -7.27 -2.91
C MET A 54 11.78 -8.42 -3.06
N PHE A 55 11.96 -9.51 -2.32
CA PHE A 55 11.04 -10.66 -2.34
C PHE A 55 9.92 -10.51 -1.32
N ALA A 56 10.12 -9.70 -0.27
CA ALA A 56 9.10 -9.43 0.75
C ALA A 56 8.13 -8.32 0.33
N VAL A 57 8.45 -7.50 -0.67
CA VAL A 57 7.63 -6.34 -1.07
C VAL A 57 6.19 -6.70 -1.45
N ALA A 58 5.95 -7.89 -2.01
CA ALA A 58 4.60 -8.35 -2.31
C ALA A 58 3.79 -8.60 -1.02
N ASP A 59 4.43 -9.16 0.01
CA ASP A 59 3.81 -9.40 1.31
C ASP A 59 3.61 -8.07 2.05
N GLN A 60 4.56 -7.15 1.95
CA GLN A 60 4.41 -5.80 2.51
C GLN A 60 3.23 -5.04 1.90
N VAL A 61 3.03 -5.13 0.59
CA VAL A 61 1.85 -4.55 -0.08
C VAL A 61 0.56 -5.23 0.36
N ALA A 62 0.55 -6.56 0.46
CA ALA A 62 -0.64 -7.29 0.90
C ALA A 62 -1.04 -6.93 2.33
N VAL A 63 -0.09 -6.89 3.27
CA VAL A 63 -0.31 -6.50 4.67
C VAL A 63 -0.79 -5.06 4.75
N ALA A 64 -0.03 -4.10 4.21
CA ALA A 64 -0.41 -2.68 4.28
C ALA A 64 -1.77 -2.41 3.63
N GLY A 65 -2.09 -3.13 2.55
CA GLY A 65 -3.37 -3.04 1.86
C GLY A 65 -4.54 -3.58 2.67
N HIS A 66 -4.35 -4.69 3.40
CA HIS A 66 -5.37 -5.22 4.31
C HIS A 66 -5.57 -4.33 5.53
N ASP A 67 -4.48 -3.84 6.12
CA ASP A 67 -4.55 -2.93 7.27
C ASP A 67 -5.32 -1.65 6.89
N LEU A 68 -5.05 -1.09 5.71
CA LEU A 68 -5.79 0.08 5.21
C LEU A 68 -7.27 -0.24 4.95
N ALA A 69 -7.58 -1.40 4.38
CA ALA A 69 -8.96 -1.81 4.12
C ALA A 69 -9.77 -1.93 5.42
N GLU A 70 -9.17 -2.51 6.46
CA GLU A 70 -9.79 -2.61 7.79
C GLU A 70 -9.97 -1.22 8.42
N ALA A 71 -8.94 -0.38 8.40
CA ALA A 71 -9.01 0.97 8.95
C ALA A 71 -10.08 1.83 8.25
N LEU A 72 -10.21 1.72 6.92
CA LEU A 72 -11.26 2.39 6.16
C LEU A 72 -12.66 1.85 6.50
N ALA A 73 -12.80 0.53 6.69
CA ALA A 73 -14.07 -0.07 7.08
C ALA A 73 -14.52 0.39 8.48
N LEU A 74 -13.60 0.43 9.44
CA LEU A 74 -13.85 0.96 10.78
C LEU A 74 -14.19 2.45 10.76
N ALA A 75 -13.46 3.25 9.96
CA ALA A 75 -13.72 4.68 9.82
C ALA A 75 -15.10 4.96 9.21
N ALA A 76 -15.52 4.18 8.20
CA ALA A 76 -16.84 4.30 7.59
C ALA A 76 -17.99 3.92 8.55
N GLY A 77 -17.73 3.04 9.52
CA GLY A 77 -18.68 2.72 10.60
C GLY A 77 -18.72 3.75 11.73
N GLY A 78 -17.75 4.67 11.80
CA GLY A 78 -17.69 5.76 12.76
C GLY A 78 -18.30 7.07 12.23
N ALA A 79 -18.53 8.04 13.12
CA ALA A 79 -19.02 9.37 12.76
C ALA A 79 -17.91 10.35 12.32
N GLY A 80 -16.68 9.85 12.10
CA GLY A 80 -15.52 10.66 11.75
C GLY A 80 -15.38 10.86 10.24
N ALA A 81 -14.97 12.05 9.82
CA ALA A 81 -14.59 12.31 8.43
C ALA A 81 -13.24 11.65 8.12
N LEU A 82 -13.10 11.09 6.92
CA LEU A 82 -11.82 10.58 6.44
C LEU A 82 -10.83 11.75 6.22
N PRO A 83 -9.51 11.55 6.44
CA PRO A 83 -8.50 12.50 6.02
C PRO A 83 -8.58 12.79 4.52
N GLU A 84 -8.26 14.02 4.12
CA GLU A 84 -8.25 14.41 2.71
C GLU A 84 -7.31 13.51 1.89
N GLY A 85 -7.79 13.05 0.72
CA GLY A 85 -7.03 12.17 -0.18
C GLY A 85 -6.85 10.73 0.32
N VAL A 86 -7.51 10.34 1.42
CA VAL A 86 -7.54 8.96 1.92
C VAL A 86 -8.93 8.38 1.72
N GLY A 87 -9.01 7.33 0.92
CA GLY A 87 -10.26 6.64 0.63
C GLY A 87 -10.04 5.43 -0.26
N VAL A 88 -11.10 4.63 -0.44
CA VAL A 88 -11.05 3.41 -1.25
C VAL A 88 -10.72 3.72 -2.71
N ALA A 89 -11.32 4.76 -3.28
CA ALA A 89 -11.07 5.15 -4.68
C ALA A 89 -9.62 5.60 -4.88
N GLU A 90 -9.08 6.40 -3.97
CA GLU A 90 -7.71 6.87 -3.99
C GLU A 90 -6.74 5.69 -3.82
N ALA A 91 -7.03 4.75 -2.93
CA ALA A 91 -6.21 3.55 -2.74
C ALA A 91 -6.17 2.70 -4.01
N VAL A 92 -7.31 2.49 -4.68
CA VAL A 92 -7.37 1.79 -5.96
C VAL A 92 -6.52 2.51 -7.01
N ALA A 93 -6.64 3.83 -7.12
CA ALA A 93 -5.86 4.62 -8.07
C ALA A 93 -4.35 4.50 -7.84
N ARG A 94 -3.88 4.48 -6.57
CA ARG A 94 -2.45 4.27 -6.25
C ARG A 94 -1.97 2.88 -6.62
N VAL A 95 -2.78 1.85 -6.37
CA VAL A 95 -2.44 0.47 -6.75
C VAL A 95 -2.31 0.35 -8.27
N GLU A 96 -3.23 0.95 -9.02
CA GLU A 96 -3.16 0.95 -10.48
C GLU A 96 -1.95 1.71 -11.01
N GLU A 97 -1.62 2.87 -10.43
CA GLU A 97 -0.42 3.63 -10.79
C GLU A 97 0.86 2.83 -10.51
N ALA A 98 0.98 2.26 -9.31
CA ALA A 98 2.10 1.41 -8.95
C ALA A 98 2.20 0.20 -9.89
N GLY A 99 1.06 -0.38 -10.27
CA GLY A 99 0.99 -1.46 -11.24
C GLY A 99 1.57 -1.07 -12.60
N ARG A 100 1.21 0.11 -13.12
CA ARG A 100 1.73 0.63 -14.41
C ARG A 100 3.24 0.85 -14.33
N ARG A 101 3.73 1.46 -13.25
CA ARG A 101 5.16 1.72 -13.05
C ARG A 101 5.98 0.44 -12.87
N SER A 102 5.38 -0.57 -12.27
CA SER A 102 5.99 -1.89 -12.05
C SER A 102 5.94 -2.80 -13.30
N GLY A 103 5.17 -2.42 -14.32
CA GLY A 103 4.94 -3.23 -15.52
C GLY A 103 4.13 -4.50 -15.26
N VAL A 104 3.20 -4.42 -14.31
CA VAL A 104 2.35 -5.53 -13.82
C VAL A 104 0.90 -5.42 -14.34
N VAL A 105 0.49 -4.23 -14.80
CA VAL A 105 -0.74 -3.93 -15.56
C VAL A 105 -0.38 -3.25 -16.87
#